data_AF-A0A7C1H8Z8-F1
#
_entry.id   AF-A0A7C1H8Z8-F1
#
_cell.length_a   1.000
_cell.length_b   1.000
_cell.length_c   1.000
_cell.angle_alpha   90.00
_cell.angle_beta   90.00
_cell.angle_gamma   90.00
#
_symmetry.space_group_name_H-M   'P 1'
#
loop_
_entity.id
_entity.type
_entity.pdbx_description
1 polymer ?
#
loop_
_entity_poly.entity_id
_entity_poly.type
_entity_poly.pdbx_seq_one_letter_code
_entity_poly.pdbx_strand_id
1 'polypeptide(L)'
;MEPQTESEERELERRTELVLKAMINAAKADGRIDEQEVQRIVGKLQEGGADANDQRFVLTEMQKPLETEYLISAGRGKPELGVEIYAASLMAIEVDTLAEKAYLEKLAAGLGLTQEVTQRIEQMVGLRAA
;
A
#
# COMPACT_ATOMS: atom_id res chain seq x y z
N MET A 1 -14.37 -6.35 -13.38
CA MET A 1 -15.65 -5.92 -13.98
C MET A 1 -15.52 -4.42 -14.20
N GLU A 2 -15.87 -3.91 -15.37
CA GLU A 2 -15.86 -2.46 -15.59
C GLU A 2 -17.02 -1.82 -14.82
N PRO A 3 -16.81 -0.67 -14.15
CA PRO A 3 -17.87 0.03 -13.45
C PRO A 3 -18.95 0.50 -14.45
N GLN A 4 -20.22 0.31 -14.11
CA GLN A 4 -21.38 0.62 -14.96
C GLN A 4 -22.13 1.87 -14.51
N THR A 5 -21.82 2.36 -13.31
CA THR A 5 -22.42 3.56 -12.72
C THR A 5 -21.35 4.49 -12.16
N GLU A 6 -21.66 5.79 -12.07
CA GLU A 6 -20.75 6.76 -11.43
C GLU A 6 -20.41 6.40 -9.97
N SER A 7 -21.31 5.69 -9.26
CA SER A 7 -21.04 5.25 -7.89
C SER A 7 -20.01 4.12 -7.85
N GLU A 8 -20.05 3.22 -8.81
CA GLU A 8 -19.07 2.13 -8.93
C GLU A 8 -17.72 2.66 -9.40
N GLU A 9 -17.71 3.66 -10.28
CA GLU A 9 -16.49 4.35 -10.71
C GLU A 9 -15.80 5.04 -9.53
N ARG A 10 -16.55 5.80 -8.73
CA ARG A 10 -16.03 6.45 -7.51
C ARG A 10 -15.51 5.45 -6.47
N GLU A 11 -16.17 4.30 -6.30
CA GLU A 11 -15.68 3.26 -5.39
C GLU A 11 -14.40 2.59 -5.91
N LEU A 12 -14.31 2.36 -7.23
CA LEU A 12 -13.10 1.83 -7.86
C LEU A 12 -11.93 2.79 -7.71
N GLU A 13 -12.12 4.09 -7.99
CA GLU A 13 -11.10 5.12 -7.79
C GLU A 13 -10.63 5.16 -6.34
N ARG A 14 -11.57 5.18 -5.38
CA ARG A 14 -11.25 5.15 -3.94
C ARG A 14 -10.45 3.91 -3.57
N ARG A 15 -10.80 2.75 -4.11
CA ARG A 15 -10.10 1.48 -3.86
C ARG A 15 -8.68 1.52 -4.41
N THR A 16 -8.51 1.98 -5.64
CA THR A 16 -7.19 2.18 -6.27
C THR A 16 -6.32 3.13 -5.45
N GLU A 17 -6.89 4.24 -4.98
CA GLU A 17 -6.20 5.21 -4.13
C GLU A 17 -5.71 4.57 -2.81
N LEU A 18 -6.56 3.79 -2.15
CA LEU A 18 -6.21 3.08 -0.91
C LEU A 18 -5.07 2.08 -1.10
N VAL A 19 -5.10 1.33 -2.21
CA VAL A 19 -4.05 0.38 -2.56
C VAL A 19 -2.72 1.11 -2.78
N LEU A 20 -2.72 2.21 -3.52
CA LEU A 20 -1.52 3.00 -3.77
C LEU A 20 -0.96 3.62 -2.46
N LYS A 21 -1.84 4.14 -1.60
CA LYS A 21 -1.47 4.64 -0.27
C LYS A 21 -0.86 3.56 0.61
N ALA A 22 -1.35 2.32 0.51
CA ALA A 22 -0.82 1.17 1.22
C ALA A 22 0.64 0.88 0.82
N MET A 23 0.91 0.83 -0.50
CA MET A 23 2.26 0.67 -1.03
C MET A 23 3.21 1.77 -0.53
N ILE A 24 2.77 3.02 -0.59
CA ILE A 24 3.59 4.17 -0.16
C ILE A 24 3.83 4.14 1.36
N ASN A 25 2.82 3.77 2.15
CA ASN A 25 2.98 3.63 3.59
C ASN A 25 3.98 2.54 3.96
N ALA A 26 3.92 1.39 3.29
CA ALA A 26 4.85 0.31 3.48
C ALA A 26 6.29 0.77 3.20
N ALA A 27 6.52 1.42 2.05
CA ALA A 27 7.83 1.94 1.69
C ALA A 27 8.38 2.97 2.70
N LYS A 28 7.51 3.70 3.40
CA LYS A 28 7.88 4.69 4.42
C LYS A 28 8.08 4.10 5.82
N ALA A 29 7.77 2.82 6.04
CA ALA A 29 7.64 2.24 7.37
C ALA A 29 8.94 2.30 8.20
N ASP A 30 10.10 2.20 7.56
CA ASP A 30 11.40 2.27 8.22
C ASP A 30 11.89 3.70 8.49
N GLY A 31 11.17 4.72 7.99
CA GLY A 31 11.47 6.12 8.17
C GLY A 31 12.68 6.61 7.37
N ARG A 32 13.19 5.85 6.40
CA ARG A 32 14.42 6.19 5.66
C ARG A 32 14.22 6.89 4.33
N ILE A 33 12.99 7.02 3.84
CA ILE A 33 12.74 7.72 2.58
C ILE A 33 13.19 9.18 2.71
N ASP A 34 14.27 9.52 2.01
CA ASP A 34 14.79 10.88 1.89
C ASP A 34 14.30 11.56 0.60
N GLU A 35 14.54 12.87 0.49
CA GLU A 35 14.12 13.65 -0.68
C GLU A 35 14.70 13.13 -2.00
N GLN A 36 15.91 12.55 -2.00
CA GLN A 36 16.53 12.03 -3.22
C GLN A 36 15.85 10.74 -3.67
N GLU A 37 15.46 9.88 -2.73
CA GLU A 37 14.65 8.70 -2.99
C GLU A 37 13.29 9.05 -3.60
N VAL A 38 12.62 10.07 -3.03
CA VAL A 38 11.35 10.59 -3.55
C VAL A 38 11.51 11.05 -5.01
N GLN A 39 12.53 11.87 -5.30
CA GLN A 39 12.77 12.35 -6.67
C GLN A 39 13.05 11.20 -7.65
N ARG A 40 13.78 10.18 -7.20
CA ARG A 40 14.08 8.98 -8.01
C ARG A 40 12.82 8.19 -8.33
N ILE A 41 11.91 8.03 -7.38
CA ILE A 41 10.63 7.33 -7.59
C ILE A 41 9.75 8.11 -8.56
N VAL A 42 9.64 9.43 -8.39
CA VAL A 42 8.88 10.29 -9.32
C VAL A 42 9.46 10.22 -10.75
N GLY A 43 10.78 10.26 -10.90
CA GLY A 43 11.43 10.10 -12.21
C GLY A 43 11.08 8.77 -12.88
N LYS A 44 11.09 7.66 -12.14
CA LYS A 44 10.68 6.35 -12.66
C LYS A 44 9.21 6.28 -13.05
N LEU A 45 8.33 6.93 -12.28
CA LEU A 45 6.91 7.03 -12.63
C LEU A 45 6.72 7.76 -13.97
N GLN A 46 7.47 8.85 -14.16
CA GLN A 46 7.45 9.63 -15.39
C GLN A 46 7.97 8.82 -16.60
N GLU A 47 9.06 8.07 -16.43
CA GLU A 47 9.56 7.13 -17.45
C GLU A 47 8.55 6.02 -17.77
N GLY A 48 7.76 5.59 -16.78
CA GLY A 48 6.68 4.62 -16.92
C GLY A 48 5.39 5.17 -17.53
N GLY A 49 5.34 6.46 -17.88
CA GLY A 49 4.17 7.10 -18.51
C GLY A 49 3.10 7.60 -17.53
N ALA A 50 3.41 7.68 -16.23
CA ALA A 50 2.51 8.31 -15.26
C ALA A 50 2.33 9.79 -15.59
N ASP A 51 1.08 10.27 -15.52
CA ASP A 51 0.79 11.66 -15.82
C ASP A 51 1.22 12.61 -14.68
N ALA A 52 1.04 13.91 -14.89
CA ALA A 52 1.43 14.91 -13.89
C ALA A 52 0.60 14.84 -12.59
N ASN A 53 -0.64 14.36 -12.67
CA ASN A 53 -1.53 14.24 -11.50
C ASN A 53 -1.09 13.05 -10.64
N ASP A 54 -0.81 11.90 -11.26
CA ASP A 54 -0.32 10.70 -10.58
C ASP A 54 1.02 10.96 -9.88
N GLN A 55 1.95 11.63 -10.57
CA GLN A 55 3.23 12.03 -9.99
C GLN A 55 3.03 12.97 -8.79
N ARG A 56 2.13 13.95 -8.91
CA ARG A 56 1.82 14.89 -7.82
C ARG A 56 1.20 14.18 -6.63
N PHE A 57 0.32 13.22 -6.89
CA PHE A 57 -0.29 12.40 -5.85
C PHE A 57 0.77 11.64 -5.06
N VAL A 58 1.63 10.86 -5.73
CA VAL A 58 2.68 10.10 -5.06
C VAL A 58 3.62 11.00 -4.26
N LEU A 59 4.06 12.13 -4.84
CA LEU A 59 4.90 13.11 -4.15
C LEU A 59 4.23 13.64 -2.86
N THR A 60 2.95 13.96 -2.94
CA THR A 60 2.18 14.46 -1.80
C THR A 60 2.05 13.40 -0.71
N GLU A 61 1.76 12.16 -1.08
CA GLU A 61 1.66 11.03 -0.15
C GLU A 61 2.98 10.67 0.52
N MET A 62 4.11 10.80 -0.21
CA MET A 62 5.43 10.58 0.36
C MET A 62 5.79 11.58 1.46
N GLN A 63 5.35 12.83 1.33
CA GLN A 63 5.60 13.89 2.31
C GLN A 63 4.69 13.84 3.54
N LYS A 64 3.58 13.08 3.48
CA LYS A 64 2.68 12.91 4.63
C LYS A 64 3.36 12.07 5.74
N PRO A 65 2.87 12.11 6.98
CA PRO A 65 3.19 11.08 7.97
C PRO A 65 2.74 9.68 7.52
N LEU A 66 3.12 8.64 8.26
CA LEU A 66 2.50 7.32 8.10
C LEU A 66 1.01 7.40 8.43
N GLU A 67 0.18 6.92 7.51
CA GLU A 67 -1.28 6.88 7.59
C GLU A 67 -1.80 5.45 7.86
N THR A 68 -1.02 4.60 8.55
CA THR A 68 -1.37 3.19 8.81
C THR A 68 -2.75 3.04 9.44
N GLU A 69 -3.12 3.90 10.39
CA GLU A 69 -4.43 3.87 11.06
C GLU A 69 -5.58 4.20 10.09
N TYR A 70 -5.35 5.09 9.14
CA TYR A 70 -6.34 5.42 8.11
C TYR A 70 -6.61 4.21 7.21
N LEU A 71 -5.55 3.53 6.76
CA LEU A 71 -5.65 2.31 5.96
C LEU A 71 -6.38 1.18 6.71
N ILE A 72 -6.05 0.99 7.98
CA ILE A 72 -6.73 0.06 8.88
C ILE A 72 -8.23 0.39 8.95
N SER A 73 -8.56 1.65 9.21
CA SER A 73 -9.97 2.07 9.31
C SER A 73 -10.72 1.91 7.99
N ALA A 74 -10.07 2.08 6.85
CA ALA A 74 -10.70 1.95 5.54
C ALA A 74 -10.99 0.47 5.17
N GLY A 75 -10.08 -0.45 5.54
CA GLY A 75 -10.21 -1.89 5.25
C GLY A 75 -10.96 -2.70 6.31
N ARG A 76 -11.06 -2.21 7.56
CA ARG A 76 -11.72 -2.95 8.64
C ARG A 76 -13.18 -3.25 8.30
N GLY A 77 -13.58 -4.51 8.48
CA GLY A 77 -14.93 -4.98 8.17
C GLY A 77 -15.19 -5.22 6.67
N LYS A 78 -14.17 -5.05 5.81
CA LYS A 78 -14.21 -5.31 4.37
C LYS A 78 -13.09 -6.31 4.01
N PRO A 79 -13.33 -7.63 4.13
CA PRO A 79 -12.28 -8.66 4.02
C PRO A 79 -11.46 -8.56 2.73
N GLU A 80 -12.12 -8.36 1.59
CA GLU A 80 -11.47 -8.27 0.28
C GLU A 80 -10.52 -7.07 0.20
N LEU A 81 -10.98 -5.91 0.69
CA LEU A 81 -10.17 -4.68 0.72
C LEU A 81 -9.01 -4.80 1.71
N GLY A 82 -9.23 -5.42 2.87
CA GLY A 82 -8.16 -5.66 3.84
C GLY A 82 -7.04 -6.55 3.27
N VAL A 83 -7.42 -7.62 2.56
CA VAL A 83 -6.46 -8.47 1.85
C VAL A 83 -5.69 -7.68 0.80
N GLU A 84 -6.34 -6.82 0.02
CA GLU A 84 -5.66 -6.01 -1.00
C GLU A 84 -4.71 -4.97 -0.41
N ILE A 85 -5.13 -4.25 0.63
CA ILE A 85 -4.28 -3.27 1.32
C ILE A 85 -3.03 -3.98 1.86
N TYR A 86 -3.19 -5.14 2.50
CA TYR A 86 -2.07 -5.91 3.03
C TYR A 86 -1.16 -6.45 1.92
N ALA A 87 -1.73 -7.06 0.88
CA ALA A 87 -0.96 -7.61 -0.24
C ALA A 87 -0.18 -6.52 -1.00
N ALA A 88 -0.79 -5.37 -1.24
CA ALA A 88 -0.14 -4.23 -1.90
C ALA A 88 1.01 -3.67 -1.05
N SER A 89 0.78 -3.54 0.26
CA SER A 89 1.83 -3.15 1.20
C SER A 89 3.01 -4.12 1.15
N LEU A 90 2.73 -5.42 1.17
CA LEU A 90 3.72 -6.47 1.14
C LEU A 90 4.51 -6.50 -0.19
N MET A 91 3.86 -6.24 -1.32
CA MET A 91 4.54 -6.16 -2.63
C MET A 91 5.44 -4.94 -2.79
N ALA A 92 5.20 -3.88 -2.01
CA ALA A 92 5.92 -2.61 -2.16
C ALA A 92 7.27 -2.57 -1.44
N ILE A 93 7.55 -3.53 -0.55
CA ILE A 93 8.74 -3.57 0.29
C ILE A 93 9.39 -4.94 0.31
N GLU A 94 10.70 -4.96 0.53
CA GLU A 94 11.41 -6.15 0.96
C GLU A 94 11.40 -6.16 2.49
N VAL A 95 10.81 -7.18 3.11
CA VAL A 95 10.63 -7.21 4.58
C VAL A 95 11.94 -7.58 5.27
N ASP A 96 12.87 -6.64 5.35
CA ASP A 96 14.23 -6.85 5.86
C ASP A 96 14.52 -6.11 7.17
N THR A 97 13.76 -5.04 7.47
CA THR A 97 13.89 -4.29 8.71
C THR A 97 12.89 -4.73 9.78
N LEU A 98 13.22 -4.43 11.05
CA LEU A 98 12.25 -4.59 12.15
C LEU A 98 11.05 -3.65 12.02
N ALA A 99 11.24 -2.48 11.42
CA ALA A 99 10.20 -1.48 11.26
C ALA A 99 9.13 -1.92 10.24
N GLU A 100 9.55 -2.51 9.12
CA GLU A 100 8.66 -3.08 8.11
C GLU A 100 7.86 -4.27 8.66
N LYS A 101 8.53 -5.16 9.40
CA LYS A 101 7.86 -6.28 10.10
C LYS A 101 6.79 -5.76 11.06
N ALA A 102 7.14 -4.80 11.91
CA ALA A 102 6.20 -4.19 12.85
C ALA A 102 5.04 -3.47 12.14
N TYR A 103 5.31 -2.81 11.01
CA TYR A 103 4.27 -2.19 10.19
C TYR A 103 3.28 -3.22 9.63
N LEU A 104 3.77 -4.33 9.04
CA LEU A 104 2.91 -5.38 8.49
C LEU A 104 2.12 -6.11 9.58
N GLU A 105 2.74 -6.40 10.72
CA GLU A 105 2.05 -6.99 11.88
C GLU A 105 0.92 -6.08 12.38
N LYS A 106 1.21 -4.77 12.52
CA LYS A 106 0.22 -3.76 12.91
C LYS A 106 -0.93 -3.68 11.90
N LEU A 107 -0.60 -3.68 10.61
CA LEU A 107 -1.57 -3.61 9.53
C LEU A 107 -2.49 -4.85 9.51
N ALA A 108 -1.90 -6.06 9.57
CA ALA A 108 -2.65 -7.32 9.61
C ALA A 108 -3.60 -7.39 10.81
N ALA A 109 -3.09 -7.06 12.01
CA ALA A 109 -3.90 -7.04 13.24
C ALA A 109 -5.05 -6.02 13.14
N GLY A 110 -4.77 -4.81 12.65
CA GLY A 110 -5.78 -3.76 12.52
C GLY A 110 -6.89 -4.09 11.53
N LEU A 111 -6.55 -4.78 10.44
CA LEU A 111 -7.47 -5.25 9.39
C LEU A 111 -8.23 -6.51 9.78
N GLY A 112 -7.83 -7.18 10.87
CA GLY A 112 -8.45 -8.43 11.32
C GLY A 112 -8.05 -9.63 10.47
N LEU A 113 -6.89 -9.58 9.81
CA LEU A 113 -6.36 -10.70 9.05
C LEU A 113 -5.76 -11.74 10.00
N THR A 114 -6.17 -13.00 9.85
CA THR A 114 -5.60 -14.10 10.62
C THR A 114 -4.21 -14.45 10.10
N GLN A 115 -3.42 -15.12 10.93
CA GLN A 115 -2.09 -15.61 10.53
C GLN A 115 -2.15 -16.54 9.29
N GLU A 116 -3.20 -17.36 9.18
CA GLU A 116 -3.40 -18.22 8.01
C GLU A 116 -3.62 -17.40 6.73
N VAL A 117 -4.38 -16.29 6.82
CA VAL A 117 -4.62 -15.40 5.69
C VAL A 117 -3.34 -14.67 5.29
N THR A 118 -2.59 -14.11 6.24
CA THR A 118 -1.33 -13.40 5.92
C THR A 118 -0.30 -14.34 5.29
N GLN A 119 -0.11 -15.54 5.84
CA GLN A 119 0.78 -16.55 5.27
C GLN A 119 0.40 -16.94 3.83
N ARG A 120 -0.90 -17.06 3.55
CA ARG A 120 -1.36 -17.35 2.19
C ARG A 120 -1.07 -16.20 1.23
N ILE A 121 -1.23 -14.95 1.68
CA ILE A 121 -0.89 -13.77 0.88
C ILE A 121 0.61 -13.72 0.60
N GLU A 122 1.44 -13.93 1.62
CA GLU A 122 2.90 -13.98 1.50
C GLU A 122 3.36 -15.03 0.47
N GLN A 123 2.76 -16.22 0.50
CA GLN A 123 3.01 -17.28 -0.48
C GLN A 123 2.61 -16.88 -1.90
N MET A 124 1.48 -16.20 -2.08
CA MET A 124 1.01 -15.76 -3.40
C MET A 124 1.90 -14.65 -3.99
N VAL A 125 2.40 -13.75 -3.13
CA VAL A 125 3.31 -12.66 -3.53
C VAL A 125 4.74 -13.16 -3.78
N GLY A 126 5.07 -14.37 -3.34
CA GLY A 126 6.37 -15.00 -3.58
C GLY A 126 7.44 -14.69 -2.53
N LEU A 127 7.05 -14.12 -1.39
CA LEU A 127 7.94 -13.96 -0.24
C LEU A 127 8.04 -15.29 0.49
N ARG A 128 9.09 -16.05 0.17
CA ARG A 128 9.55 -17.13 1.07
C ARG A 128 10.31 -16.49 2.22
N ALA A 129 9.92 -16.79 3.45
CA ALA A 129 10.87 -16.77 4.55
C ALA A 129 12.01 -17.74 4.18
N ALA A 130 13.22 -17.19 4.02
CA ALA A 130 14.45 -17.98 3.95
C ALA A 130 14.76 -18.61 5.31
#